data_AF-A0AAV9SLY6-F1
#
_entry.id   AF-A0AAV9SLY6-F1
#
_cell.length_a   1.000
_cell.length_b   1.000
_cell.length_c   1.000
_cell.angle_alpha   90.00
_cell.angle_beta   90.00
_cell.angle_gamma   90.00
#
_symmetry.space_group_name_H-M   'P 1'
#
loop_
_entity.id
_entity.type
_entity.pdbx_description
1 polymer ?
#
loop_
_entity_poly.entity_id
_entity_poly.type
_entity_poly.pdbx_seq_one_letter_code
_entity_poly.pdbx_strand_id
1 'polypeptide(L)'
;MYILTNVHGIDLVTGMESCKHVFQISGIKVRDKKRVLIEGIYQLGGKYIGGSVYKHCTTHLIIPQILPSEKFLAACAAGKWVVTPNYVLESMKNGSWLPEGPYEVAIFTSSSAAFYPVRQWREKVTKGRITGAFQGWRVLLMVQEPTRRAMFKRLLKAGRAEVYNSPPPICTSITHVMAKPVTEKSKSLNAPCYPVSHIVQHLFGSNRVTMDFSKMDDHLSETKAGFLDGFSNLEAELRSFAVKKEGRPRLCFLEFLGYHDPCRPHTQAVVADLSNVGSMIECGLFNEALESIRSAVFPGLLPPATYLISLLEYAQQGNATSLFLTNFHQVMENLLITNPPWLAPSAVKKYYAQVLQCPQCTMGLWPLLETAVRYCMTSSDTCHPHPGPTLPALVRFYCDILALCLKLLKGELHSFTSKEFAFPQQARAPPASASSSLLYGTFWTVWERTTLLSRTVKKLLQLLTEAAIMDFAEGAEKRELYLADTLLDLLSVLVEFWCQQHFKLNQSLVEKGLKDLSEHLALLSQDVSPAVLVELVCKVRSTRLRLVIADAIFRNLCCRNGFTIGDEPLSLKKMVCSYLPALGTLAQSPSVTSYKTGKTSHSCRSQGTS
;
A
#
# COMPACT_ATOMS: atom_id res chain seq x y z
N MET A 1 34.05 -36.67 -4.47
CA MET A 1 34.06 -36.99 -5.91
C MET A 1 32.63 -37.28 -6.33
N TYR A 2 31.88 -36.27 -6.78
CA TYR A 2 30.67 -36.41 -7.58
C TYR A 2 30.58 -35.17 -8.47
N ILE A 3 30.60 -35.43 -9.77
CA ILE A 3 30.79 -34.48 -10.86
C ILE A 3 29.43 -33.85 -11.21
N LEU A 4 29.43 -32.52 -11.33
CA LEU A 4 28.35 -31.71 -11.92
C LEU A 4 28.35 -31.91 -13.44
N THR A 5 27.23 -32.36 -14.01
CA THR A 5 26.96 -32.22 -15.45
C THR A 5 25.76 -31.30 -15.67
N ASN A 6 26.09 -30.06 -16.05
CA ASN A 6 25.22 -29.09 -16.68
C ASN A 6 24.78 -29.63 -18.04
N VAL A 7 23.47 -29.85 -18.25
CA VAL A 7 22.92 -30.14 -19.57
C VAL A 7 22.56 -28.81 -20.24
N HIS A 8 23.40 -28.37 -21.16
CA HIS A 8 23.05 -27.38 -22.17
C HIS A 8 22.09 -28.02 -23.18
N GLY A 9 20.85 -27.54 -23.20
CA GLY A 9 19.92 -27.77 -24.30
C GLY A 9 20.40 -27.02 -25.54
N ILE A 10 21.01 -27.76 -26.46
CA ILE A 10 21.26 -27.37 -27.83
C ILE A 10 19.94 -27.54 -28.58
N ASP A 11 19.20 -26.46 -28.79
CA ASP A 11 18.10 -26.47 -29.76
C ASP A 11 18.69 -26.38 -31.18
N LEU A 12 18.39 -27.42 -31.95
CA LEU A 12 18.84 -27.63 -33.32
C LEU A 12 18.50 -26.44 -34.23
N VAL A 13 19.51 -25.97 -34.93
CA VAL A 13 19.40 -25.10 -36.10
C VAL A 13 18.84 -25.93 -37.25
N THR A 14 17.54 -25.84 -37.48
CA THR A 14 16.90 -26.30 -38.72
C THR A 14 16.34 -25.09 -39.47
N GLY A 15 17.03 -24.70 -40.55
CA GLY A 15 16.49 -23.97 -41.70
C GLY A 15 15.75 -22.65 -41.43
N MET A 16 16.45 -21.60 -40.95
CA MET A 16 15.93 -20.24 -41.07
C MET A 16 16.15 -19.76 -42.52
N GLU A 17 15.13 -19.89 -43.36
CA GLU A 17 14.95 -18.94 -44.44
C GLU A 17 14.98 -17.53 -43.82
N SER A 18 16.00 -16.75 -44.15
CA SER A 18 16.14 -15.37 -43.69
C SER A 18 14.97 -14.55 -44.26
N CYS A 19 13.85 -14.43 -43.53
CA CYS A 19 12.78 -13.50 -43.88
C CYS A 19 13.36 -12.08 -43.98
N LYS A 20 13.57 -11.60 -45.21
CA LYS A 20 14.14 -10.27 -45.48
C LYS A 20 13.26 -9.11 -44.98
N HIS A 21 11.96 -9.35 -44.81
CA HIS A 21 10.96 -8.32 -44.50
C HIS A 21 10.18 -8.60 -43.20
N VAL A 22 10.78 -8.22 -42.08
CA VAL A 22 10.20 -8.26 -40.72
C VAL A 22 9.97 -6.85 -40.19
N PHE A 23 8.71 -6.51 -39.87
CA PHE A 23 8.25 -5.17 -39.55
C PHE A 23 7.83 -4.98 -38.09
N GLN A 24 8.13 -3.81 -37.54
CA GLN A 24 7.42 -3.24 -36.40
C GLN A 24 6.81 -1.89 -36.78
N ILE A 25 5.76 -1.47 -36.07
CA ILE A 25 5.11 -0.18 -36.25
C ILE A 25 5.26 0.66 -34.96
N SER A 26 5.55 1.95 -35.11
CA SER A 26 5.54 2.95 -34.02
C SER A 26 4.76 4.20 -34.44
N GLY A 27 4.11 4.88 -33.48
CA GLY A 27 3.42 6.15 -33.74
C GLY A 27 2.05 6.09 -34.44
N ILE A 28 1.54 4.91 -34.80
CA ILE A 28 0.19 4.75 -35.41
C ILE A 28 -0.80 4.25 -34.35
N LYS A 29 -1.66 5.15 -33.86
CA LYS A 29 -2.68 4.87 -32.82
C LYS A 29 -4.03 4.44 -33.39
N VAL A 30 -4.41 4.93 -34.57
CA VAL A 30 -5.69 4.61 -35.22
C VAL A 30 -5.69 3.14 -35.65
N ARG A 31 -6.58 2.34 -35.06
CA ARG A 31 -6.63 0.88 -35.24
C ARG A 31 -6.79 0.48 -36.71
N ASP A 32 -7.66 1.16 -37.45
CA ASP A 32 -7.94 0.78 -38.85
C ASP A 32 -6.77 1.11 -39.78
N LYS A 33 -6.11 2.26 -39.60
CA LYS A 33 -4.86 2.57 -40.33
C LYS A 33 -3.76 1.55 -40.06
N LYS A 34 -3.65 1.09 -38.81
CA LYS A 34 -2.68 0.05 -38.44
C LYS A 34 -3.03 -1.32 -39.03
N ARG A 35 -4.33 -1.66 -39.08
CA ARG A 35 -4.83 -2.91 -39.65
C ARG A 35 -4.49 -3.03 -41.13
N VAL A 36 -4.76 -1.99 -41.92
CA VAL A 36 -4.44 -1.94 -43.36
C VAL A 36 -2.95 -2.20 -43.61
N LEU A 37 -2.06 -1.61 -42.80
CA LEU A 37 -0.62 -1.84 -42.93
C LEU A 37 -0.22 -3.28 -42.58
N ILE A 38 -0.82 -3.86 -41.55
CA ILE A 38 -0.53 -5.24 -41.14
C ILE A 38 -1.00 -6.23 -42.21
N GLU A 39 -2.22 -6.03 -42.74
CA GLU A 39 -2.76 -6.82 -43.86
C GLU A 39 -1.86 -6.71 -45.09
N GLY A 40 -1.42 -5.50 -45.42
CA GLY A 40 -0.47 -5.26 -46.51
C GLY A 40 0.86 -5.97 -46.35
N ILE A 41 1.43 -5.93 -45.14
CA ILE A 41 2.67 -6.65 -44.82
C ILE A 41 2.50 -8.14 -45.07
N TYR A 42 1.39 -8.74 -44.62
CA TYR A 42 1.14 -10.17 -44.82
C TYR A 42 0.89 -10.53 -46.29
N GLN A 43 0.11 -9.72 -47.02
CA GLN A 43 -0.16 -9.95 -48.45
C GLN A 43 1.11 -9.95 -49.30
N LEU A 44 2.08 -9.10 -48.96
CA LEU A 44 3.38 -9.02 -49.64
C LEU A 44 4.40 -10.07 -49.14
N GLY A 45 3.98 -11.03 -48.30
CA GLY A 45 4.84 -12.08 -47.75
C GLY A 45 5.81 -11.61 -46.66
N GLY A 46 5.57 -10.45 -46.05
CA GLY A 46 6.31 -9.95 -44.89
C GLY A 46 5.74 -10.44 -43.56
N LYS A 47 6.49 -10.21 -42.47
CA LYS A 47 6.09 -10.58 -41.11
C LYS A 47 5.94 -9.35 -40.23
N TYR A 48 4.84 -9.21 -39.52
CA TYR A 48 4.66 -8.17 -38.52
C TYR A 48 4.90 -8.69 -37.10
N ILE A 49 5.66 -7.94 -36.29
CA ILE A 49 5.88 -8.23 -34.86
C ILE A 49 5.22 -7.15 -34.00
N GLY A 50 4.21 -7.57 -33.24
CA GLY A 50 3.48 -6.73 -32.29
C GLY A 50 4.27 -6.40 -31.00
N GLY A 51 3.59 -5.70 -30.08
CA GLY A 51 4.12 -5.32 -28.77
C GLY A 51 4.65 -3.89 -28.68
N SER A 52 4.87 -3.42 -27.46
CA SER A 52 5.37 -2.08 -27.13
C SER A 52 6.90 -1.96 -27.22
N VAL A 53 7.61 -3.08 -27.09
CA VAL A 53 9.08 -3.16 -26.98
C VAL A 53 9.75 -3.42 -28.34
N TYR A 54 10.98 -2.92 -28.51
CA TYR A 54 11.79 -3.19 -29.70
C TYR A 54 12.23 -4.67 -29.78
N LYS A 55 12.26 -5.24 -30.98
CA LYS A 55 12.69 -6.62 -31.24
C LYS A 55 13.88 -6.64 -32.20
N HIS A 56 14.95 -7.35 -31.85
CA HIS A 56 16.20 -7.34 -32.62
C HIS A 56 16.10 -7.96 -34.02
N CYS A 57 15.16 -8.90 -34.23
CA CYS A 57 14.89 -9.50 -35.53
C CYS A 57 14.15 -8.56 -36.51
N THR A 58 13.75 -7.37 -36.08
CA THR A 58 13.14 -6.36 -36.93
C THR A 58 14.13 -5.88 -38.00
N THR A 59 13.66 -5.82 -39.23
CA THR A 59 14.40 -5.31 -40.41
C THR A 59 13.89 -3.92 -40.80
N HIS A 60 12.60 -3.66 -40.61
CA HIS A 60 11.91 -2.43 -40.99
C HIS A 60 11.06 -1.89 -39.84
N LEU A 61 11.15 -0.58 -39.59
CA LEU A 61 10.27 0.14 -38.69
C LEU A 61 9.42 1.13 -39.49
N ILE A 62 8.10 1.00 -39.39
CA ILE A 62 7.16 1.93 -40.01
C ILE A 62 6.80 3.01 -39.00
N ILE A 63 7.00 4.28 -39.37
CA ILE A 63 6.57 5.45 -38.58
C ILE A 63 5.89 6.48 -39.49
N PRO A 64 4.75 7.07 -39.08
CA PRO A 64 4.09 8.12 -39.86
C PRO A 64 4.82 9.47 -39.74
N GLN A 65 5.53 9.67 -38.63
CA GLN A 65 6.31 10.86 -38.31
C GLN A 65 7.40 10.48 -37.32
N ILE A 66 8.45 11.29 -37.25
CA ILE A 66 9.57 11.06 -36.33
C ILE A 66 9.13 11.27 -34.89
N LEU A 67 9.29 10.23 -34.08
CA LEU A 67 8.99 10.24 -32.65
C LEU A 67 10.14 9.56 -31.89
N PRO A 68 10.64 10.13 -30.77
CA PRO A 68 11.73 9.57 -29.95
C PRO A 68 11.33 8.30 -29.16
N SER A 69 10.61 7.37 -29.79
CA SER A 69 10.21 6.10 -29.17
C SER A 69 11.40 5.14 -29.03
N GLU A 70 11.33 4.19 -28.09
CA GLU A 70 12.32 3.10 -27.94
C GLU A 70 12.59 2.43 -29.30
N LYS A 71 11.52 2.07 -30.01
CA LYS A 71 11.60 1.40 -31.31
C LYS A 71 12.36 2.24 -32.35
N PHE A 72 12.08 3.54 -32.41
CA PHE A 72 12.74 4.44 -33.34
C PHE A 72 14.24 4.55 -33.05
N LEU A 73 14.60 4.88 -31.81
CA LEU A 73 16.00 5.03 -31.43
C LEU A 73 16.77 3.71 -31.60
N ALA A 74 16.15 2.56 -31.28
CA ALA A 74 16.77 1.25 -31.44
C ALA A 74 16.93 0.86 -32.90
N ALA A 75 15.96 1.19 -33.77
CA ALA A 75 16.07 0.99 -35.21
C ALA A 75 17.19 1.87 -35.82
N CYS A 76 17.31 3.13 -35.39
CA CYS A 76 18.41 4.01 -35.76
C CYS A 76 19.76 3.41 -35.34
N ALA A 77 19.88 3.03 -34.07
CA ALA A 77 21.12 2.49 -33.51
C ALA A 77 21.55 1.16 -34.18
N ALA A 78 20.58 0.33 -34.55
CA ALA A 78 20.83 -0.94 -35.23
C ALA A 78 20.97 -0.81 -36.75
N GLY A 79 20.84 0.39 -37.32
CA GLY A 79 20.93 0.62 -38.77
C GLY A 79 19.86 -0.09 -39.58
N LYS A 80 18.62 -0.16 -39.07
CA LYS A 80 17.48 -0.80 -39.76
C LYS A 80 16.83 0.16 -40.76
N TRP A 81 15.95 -0.33 -41.62
CA TRP A 81 15.11 0.56 -42.43
C TRP A 81 14.07 1.25 -41.55
N VAL A 82 13.97 2.58 -41.66
CA VAL A 82 12.89 3.35 -41.01
C VAL A 82 12.15 4.09 -42.12
N VAL A 83 10.92 3.66 -42.38
CA VAL A 83 10.14 4.04 -43.56
C VAL A 83 8.76 4.60 -43.19
N THR A 84 8.19 5.37 -44.10
CA THR A 84 6.81 5.88 -43.99
C THR A 84 5.78 4.77 -44.25
N PRO A 85 4.51 4.94 -43.84
CA PRO A 85 3.43 4.00 -44.16
C PRO A 85 3.24 3.75 -45.67
N ASN A 86 3.57 4.74 -46.51
CA ASN A 86 3.44 4.64 -47.96
C ASN A 86 4.28 3.52 -48.56
N TYR A 87 5.38 3.13 -47.91
CA TYR A 87 6.19 1.99 -48.35
C TYR A 87 5.34 0.72 -48.51
N VAL A 88 4.51 0.41 -47.51
CA VAL A 88 3.63 -0.76 -47.55
C VAL A 88 2.47 -0.52 -48.50
N LEU A 89 1.83 0.65 -48.43
CA LEU A 89 0.63 0.94 -49.22
C LEU A 89 0.90 0.96 -50.74
N GLU A 90 2.03 1.49 -51.16
CA GLU A 90 2.42 1.54 -52.56
C GLU A 90 3.01 0.21 -53.03
N SER A 91 3.75 -0.51 -52.18
CA SER A 91 4.18 -1.89 -52.48
C SER A 91 2.98 -2.82 -52.66
N MET A 92 1.92 -2.66 -51.84
CA MET A 92 0.67 -3.41 -51.99
C MET A 92 0.02 -3.14 -53.34
N LYS A 93 -0.10 -1.86 -53.74
CA LYS A 93 -0.66 -1.48 -55.04
C LYS A 93 0.17 -2.01 -56.20
N ASN A 94 1.49 -2.07 -56.05
CA ASN A 94 2.42 -2.62 -57.02
C ASN A 94 2.44 -4.17 -57.05
N GLY A 95 1.85 -4.83 -56.06
CA GLY A 95 1.86 -6.30 -55.93
C GLY A 95 3.20 -6.91 -55.50
N SER A 96 4.21 -6.09 -55.20
CA SER A 96 5.54 -6.53 -54.74
C SER A 96 6.26 -5.42 -53.96
N TRP A 97 7.24 -5.79 -53.13
CA TRP A 97 8.05 -4.83 -52.37
C TRP A 97 8.80 -3.86 -53.28
N LEU A 98 8.50 -2.57 -53.15
CA LEU A 98 9.24 -1.49 -53.82
C LEU A 98 10.60 -1.26 -53.12
N PRO A 99 11.53 -0.49 -53.72
CA PRO A 99 12.75 -0.08 -53.03
C PRO A 99 12.45 0.80 -51.81
N GLU A 100 13.15 0.60 -50.69
CA GLU A 100 12.88 1.30 -49.43
C GLU A 100 13.32 2.78 -49.45
N GLY A 101 14.35 3.10 -50.23
CA GLY A 101 15.04 4.39 -50.24
C GLY A 101 14.13 5.63 -50.38
N PRO A 102 13.18 5.66 -51.33
CA PRO A 102 12.22 6.78 -51.49
C PRO A 102 11.29 6.98 -50.30
N TYR A 103 11.08 5.95 -49.49
CA TYR A 103 10.17 5.97 -48.34
C TYR A 103 10.91 6.14 -47.02
N GLU A 104 12.25 6.21 -47.03
CA GLU A 104 13.07 6.40 -45.84
C GLU A 104 12.77 7.75 -45.19
N VAL A 105 12.59 7.75 -43.88
CA VAL A 105 12.13 8.94 -43.16
C VAL A 105 13.24 9.99 -43.09
N ALA A 106 12.92 11.22 -43.50
CA ALA A 106 13.78 12.40 -43.39
C ALA A 106 13.32 13.34 -42.27
N ILE A 107 14.28 14.01 -41.63
CA ILE A 107 14.08 15.14 -40.72
C ILE A 107 14.35 16.42 -41.52
N PHE A 108 13.39 17.33 -41.53
CA PHE A 108 13.60 18.66 -42.11
C PHE A 108 14.02 19.62 -41.00
N THR A 109 15.21 20.21 -41.12
CA THR A 109 15.67 21.30 -40.24
C THR A 109 15.16 22.64 -40.77
N SER A 110 15.22 23.69 -39.94
CA SER A 110 14.88 25.07 -40.33
C SER A 110 15.69 25.62 -41.52
N SER A 111 16.74 24.90 -41.95
CA SER A 111 17.60 25.23 -43.09
C SER A 111 17.18 24.53 -44.41
N SER A 112 15.98 23.95 -44.51
CA SER A 112 15.44 23.23 -45.68
C SER A 112 16.22 21.99 -46.18
N ALA A 113 17.32 21.60 -45.54
CA ALA A 113 18.06 20.38 -45.89
C ALA A 113 17.43 19.13 -45.24
N ALA A 114 17.14 18.10 -46.04
CA ALA A 114 16.63 16.83 -45.56
C ALA A 114 17.75 16.01 -44.90
N PHE A 115 17.65 15.76 -43.59
CA PHE A 115 18.55 14.91 -42.82
C PHE A 115 17.95 13.52 -42.64
N TYR A 116 18.62 12.46 -43.09
CA TYR A 116 18.14 11.08 -42.92
C TYR A 116 18.83 10.45 -41.70
N PRO A 117 18.16 10.41 -40.53
CA PRO A 117 18.80 10.13 -39.25
C PRO A 117 19.35 8.71 -39.16
N VAL A 118 18.75 7.80 -39.92
CA VAL A 118 19.06 6.37 -39.91
C VAL A 118 20.03 5.98 -41.03
N ARG A 119 19.98 6.69 -42.16
CA ARG A 119 20.74 6.37 -43.37
C ARG A 119 22.24 6.24 -43.11
N GLN A 120 22.81 7.18 -42.35
CA GLN A 120 24.22 7.15 -41.99
C GLN A 120 24.64 5.89 -41.22
N TRP A 121 23.76 5.38 -40.34
CA TRP A 121 24.04 4.18 -39.54
C TRP A 121 23.77 2.92 -40.35
N ARG A 122 22.64 2.89 -41.07
CA ARG A 122 22.26 1.81 -41.99
C ARG A 122 23.35 1.57 -43.02
N GLU A 123 23.82 2.59 -43.72
CA GLU A 123 24.87 2.42 -44.72
C GLU A 123 26.18 1.87 -44.14
N LYS A 124 26.60 2.34 -42.96
CA LYS A 124 27.80 1.81 -42.29
C LYS A 124 27.61 0.34 -41.89
N VAL A 125 26.41 -0.04 -41.45
CA VAL A 125 26.06 -1.42 -41.10
C VAL A 125 26.00 -2.32 -42.34
N THR A 126 25.33 -1.89 -43.40
CA THR A 126 25.22 -2.64 -44.66
C THR A 126 26.57 -2.81 -45.35
N LYS A 127 27.44 -1.81 -45.29
CA LYS A 127 28.83 -1.87 -45.82
C LYS A 127 29.77 -2.70 -44.91
N GLY A 128 29.27 -3.28 -43.81
CA GLY A 128 30.06 -4.08 -42.88
C GLY A 128 31.11 -3.30 -42.08
N ARG A 129 31.07 -1.96 -42.10
CA ARG A 129 32.06 -1.10 -41.40
C ARG A 129 31.85 -1.11 -39.89
N ILE A 130 30.60 -1.23 -39.46
CA ILE A 130 30.18 -1.39 -38.07
C ILE A 130 29.01 -2.37 -38.01
N THR A 131 28.68 -2.86 -36.83
CA THR A 131 27.57 -3.78 -36.56
C THR A 131 26.41 -3.10 -35.83
N GLY A 132 26.60 -1.86 -35.38
CA GLY A 132 25.65 -0.98 -34.72
C GLY A 132 26.31 0.33 -34.28
N ALA A 133 25.50 1.34 -33.96
CA ALA A 133 25.96 2.69 -33.66
C ALA A 133 26.81 2.83 -32.39
N PHE A 134 26.66 1.88 -31.46
CA PHE A 134 27.37 1.83 -30.17
C PHE A 134 28.37 0.67 -30.11
N GLN A 135 28.84 0.18 -31.27
CA GLN A 135 29.86 -0.84 -31.32
C GLN A 135 31.09 -0.40 -30.51
N GLY A 136 31.57 -1.29 -29.63
CA GLY A 136 32.70 -1.04 -28.73
C GLY A 136 32.33 -0.32 -27.43
N TRP A 137 31.08 0.11 -27.24
CA TRP A 137 30.64 0.69 -25.97
C TRP A 137 30.46 -0.40 -24.92
N ARG A 138 31.15 -0.26 -23.79
CA ARG A 138 30.91 -0.97 -22.53
C ARG A 138 30.28 -0.01 -21.54
N VAL A 139 29.00 -0.18 -21.29
CA VAL A 139 28.14 0.77 -20.58
C VAL A 139 27.72 0.23 -19.22
N LEU A 140 28.04 0.95 -18.14
CA LEU A 140 27.43 0.74 -16.84
C LEU A 140 26.14 1.58 -16.75
N LEU A 141 24.98 0.93 -16.69
CA LEU A 141 23.67 1.59 -16.75
C LEU A 141 23.06 1.78 -15.35
N MET A 142 23.20 3.00 -14.81
CA MET A 142 22.74 3.42 -13.48
C MET A 142 21.45 4.24 -13.57
N VAL A 143 20.37 3.63 -14.05
CA VAL A 143 19.03 4.23 -14.09
C VAL A 143 18.19 3.63 -12.97
N GLN A 144 17.66 4.43 -12.05
CA GLN A 144 16.94 3.92 -10.87
C GLN A 144 15.63 3.21 -11.24
N GLU A 145 14.85 3.80 -12.14
CA GLU A 145 13.54 3.30 -12.52
C GLU A 145 13.66 2.03 -13.41
N PRO A 146 13.09 0.87 -13.00
CA PRO A 146 13.32 -0.41 -13.68
C PRO A 146 12.85 -0.49 -15.14
N THR A 147 11.73 0.13 -15.50
CA THR A 147 11.16 0.01 -16.85
C THR A 147 11.97 0.81 -17.88
N ARG A 148 12.38 2.03 -17.54
CA ARG A 148 13.33 2.88 -18.27
C ARG A 148 14.70 2.24 -18.35
N ARG A 149 15.19 1.64 -17.26
CA ARG A 149 16.45 0.89 -17.28
C ARG A 149 16.39 -0.26 -18.30
N ALA A 150 15.28 -1.02 -18.32
CA ALA A 150 15.10 -2.09 -19.29
C ALA A 150 15.01 -1.56 -20.74
N MET A 151 14.34 -0.43 -20.96
CA MET A 151 14.26 0.26 -22.26
C MET A 151 15.65 0.70 -22.75
N PHE A 152 16.40 1.45 -21.95
CA PHE A 152 17.75 1.89 -22.31
C PHE A 152 18.69 0.71 -22.54
N LYS A 153 18.57 -0.36 -21.75
CA LYS A 153 19.35 -1.59 -21.95
C LYS A 153 19.08 -2.21 -23.33
N ARG A 154 17.81 -2.28 -23.77
CA ARG A 154 17.46 -2.81 -25.11
C ARG A 154 17.94 -1.89 -26.24
N LEU A 155 17.79 -0.58 -26.06
CA LEU A 155 18.27 0.42 -27.01
C LEU A 155 19.79 0.33 -27.23
N LEU A 156 20.56 0.29 -26.14
CA LEU A 156 22.02 0.17 -26.17
C LEU A 156 22.46 -1.16 -26.80
N LYS A 157 21.82 -2.27 -26.43
CA LYS A 157 22.07 -3.57 -27.05
C LYS A 157 21.74 -3.60 -28.54
N ALA A 158 20.71 -2.87 -28.98
CA ALA A 158 20.35 -2.77 -30.40
C ALA A 158 21.48 -2.13 -31.22
N GLY A 159 22.14 -1.11 -30.66
CA GLY A 159 23.35 -0.52 -31.24
C GLY A 159 24.65 -1.28 -30.97
N ARG A 160 24.59 -2.52 -30.46
CA ARG A 160 25.76 -3.38 -30.16
C ARG A 160 26.68 -2.90 -29.02
N ALA A 161 26.12 -2.20 -28.03
CA ALA A 161 26.82 -1.98 -26.77
C ALA A 161 26.73 -3.20 -25.84
N GLU A 162 27.78 -3.42 -25.06
CA GLU A 162 27.76 -4.26 -23.87
C GLU A 162 27.20 -3.46 -22.68
N VAL A 163 26.22 -4.02 -21.97
CA VAL A 163 25.49 -3.28 -20.92
C VAL A 163 25.54 -4.05 -19.60
N TYR A 164 26.13 -3.40 -18.60
CA TYR A 164 26.31 -3.91 -17.24
C TYR A 164 25.33 -3.21 -16.29
N ASN A 165 24.70 -3.99 -15.41
CA ASN A 165 23.76 -3.48 -14.40
C ASN A 165 24.46 -3.18 -13.06
N SER A 166 25.66 -3.71 -12.85
CA SER A 166 26.51 -3.55 -11.67
C SER A 166 27.97 -3.47 -12.13
N PRO A 167 28.86 -2.86 -11.34
CA PRO A 167 30.28 -2.82 -11.67
C PRO A 167 30.81 -4.25 -11.87
N PRO A 168 31.44 -4.57 -13.02
CA PRO A 168 32.03 -5.87 -13.26
C PRO A 168 33.30 -6.06 -12.40
N PRO A 169 33.59 -7.28 -11.91
CA PRO A 169 34.81 -7.54 -11.15
C PRO A 169 36.07 -7.51 -12.04
N ILE A 170 36.90 -6.48 -11.81
CA ILE A 170 38.37 -6.46 -11.84
C ILE A 170 39.10 -6.56 -13.22
N CYS A 171 38.46 -6.80 -14.38
CA CYS A 171 39.22 -6.79 -15.67
C CYS A 171 38.55 -6.14 -16.91
N THR A 172 37.35 -5.57 -16.81
CA THR A 172 36.70 -4.92 -17.97
C THR A 172 36.66 -3.40 -17.82
N SER A 173 37.35 -2.68 -18.72
CA SER A 173 37.34 -1.21 -18.73
C SER A 173 35.99 -0.64 -19.19
N ILE A 174 35.22 -0.03 -18.27
CA ILE A 174 33.97 0.64 -18.62
C ILE A 174 34.30 1.86 -19.48
N THR A 175 33.59 2.03 -20.60
CA THR A 175 33.77 3.17 -21.50
C THR A 175 32.82 4.33 -21.19
N HIS A 176 31.61 4.02 -20.71
CA HIS A 176 30.55 4.99 -20.44
C HIS A 176 29.80 4.59 -19.17
N VAL A 177 29.65 5.52 -18.24
CA VAL A 177 28.65 5.40 -17.15
C VAL A 177 27.44 6.21 -17.56
N MET A 178 26.27 5.57 -17.71
CA MET A 178 25.02 6.26 -18.05
C MET A 178 24.09 6.29 -16.85
N ALA A 179 23.83 7.49 -16.31
CA ALA A 179 23.05 7.67 -15.08
C ALA A 179 21.84 8.60 -15.25
N LYS A 180 20.77 8.34 -14.50
CA LYS A 180 19.59 9.23 -14.35
C LYS A 180 18.98 9.08 -12.94
N PRO A 181 19.11 10.09 -12.04
CA PRO A 181 19.95 11.28 -12.15
C PRO A 181 21.44 10.94 -12.04
N VAL A 182 22.30 11.83 -12.55
CA VAL A 182 23.75 11.75 -12.31
C VAL A 182 24.00 12.11 -10.84
N THR A 183 24.59 11.19 -10.06
CA THR A 183 24.86 11.38 -8.62
C THR A 183 26.37 11.39 -8.36
N GLU A 184 26.81 11.79 -7.17
CA GLU A 184 28.24 11.75 -6.81
C GLU A 184 28.81 10.32 -6.86
N LYS A 185 28.00 9.32 -6.48
CA LYS A 185 28.35 7.89 -6.59
C LYS A 185 28.60 7.41 -8.03
N SER A 186 28.06 8.09 -9.05
CA SER A 186 28.34 7.75 -10.47
C SER A 186 29.61 8.41 -11.00
N LYS A 187 30.15 9.42 -10.31
CA LYS A 187 31.40 10.12 -10.68
C LYS A 187 32.65 9.46 -10.11
N SER A 188 32.52 8.60 -9.09
CA SER A 188 33.63 7.90 -8.44
C SER A 188 34.14 6.66 -9.20
N LEU A 189 33.65 6.42 -10.43
CA LEU A 189 34.16 5.38 -11.33
C LEU A 189 35.14 6.01 -12.33
N ASN A 190 36.26 5.34 -12.64
CA ASN A 190 37.32 5.79 -13.56
C ASN A 190 36.89 5.90 -15.06
N ALA A 191 35.60 6.10 -15.34
CA ALA A 191 35.04 6.21 -16.68
C ALA A 191 34.13 7.45 -16.78
N PRO A 192 34.07 8.12 -17.95
CA PRO A 192 33.23 9.29 -18.14
C PRO A 192 31.74 8.99 -17.84
N CYS A 193 31.13 9.85 -17.02
CA CYS A 193 29.71 9.76 -16.67
C CYS A 193 28.87 10.70 -17.54
N TYR A 194 27.91 10.15 -18.27
CA TYR A 194 27.03 10.86 -19.18
C TYR A 194 25.56 10.75 -18.75
N PRO A 195 24.74 11.80 -18.97
CA PRO A 195 23.30 11.65 -18.92
C PRO A 195 22.82 10.73 -20.06
N VAL A 196 21.68 10.05 -19.86
CA VAL A 196 21.07 9.19 -20.91
C VAL A 196 20.77 9.94 -22.22
N SER A 197 20.72 11.28 -22.18
CA SER A 197 20.56 12.11 -23.37
C SER A 197 21.73 12.01 -24.35
N HIS A 198 22.91 11.60 -23.88
CA HIS A 198 24.09 11.37 -24.70
C HIS A 198 23.86 10.32 -25.82
N ILE A 199 22.92 9.38 -25.61
CA ILE A 199 22.58 8.36 -26.62
C ILE A 199 22.06 9.03 -27.91
N VAL A 200 21.16 10.00 -27.80
CA VAL A 200 20.59 10.71 -28.97
C VAL A 200 21.60 11.67 -29.56
N GLN A 201 22.41 12.33 -28.72
CA GLN A 201 23.50 13.17 -29.20
C GLN A 201 24.49 12.36 -30.05
N HIS A 202 24.81 11.13 -29.66
CA HIS A 202 25.66 10.25 -30.47
C HIS A 202 24.98 9.83 -31.77
N LEU A 203 23.69 9.48 -31.72
CA LEU A 203 22.95 9.03 -32.91
C LEU A 203 22.76 10.12 -33.96
N PHE A 204 22.60 11.39 -33.56
CA PHE A 204 22.20 12.47 -34.48
C PHE A 204 23.12 13.70 -34.49
N GLY A 205 24.13 13.77 -33.63
CA GLY A 205 25.09 14.87 -33.56
C GLY A 205 24.49 16.20 -33.08
N SER A 206 25.09 17.31 -33.53
CA SER A 206 24.66 18.69 -33.20
C SER A 206 23.37 19.14 -33.88
N ASN A 207 22.80 18.32 -34.77
CA ASN A 207 21.50 18.56 -35.39
C ASN A 207 20.43 18.37 -34.31
N ARG A 208 20.16 19.45 -33.56
CA ARG A 208 19.16 19.49 -32.49
C ARG A 208 17.77 19.32 -33.09
N VAL A 209 17.36 18.09 -33.34
CA VAL A 209 15.97 17.75 -33.06
C VAL A 209 15.86 17.89 -31.55
N THR A 210 15.06 18.83 -31.08
CA THR A 210 14.65 18.95 -29.68
C THR A 210 13.84 17.72 -29.29
N MET A 211 14.50 16.57 -29.24
CA MET A 211 13.94 15.32 -28.70
C MET A 211 14.07 15.41 -27.20
N ASP A 212 13.04 15.96 -26.58
CA ASP A 212 12.94 16.09 -25.14
C ASP A 212 12.83 14.70 -24.51
N PHE A 213 13.91 14.26 -23.85
CA PHE A 213 13.96 12.97 -23.13
C PHE A 213 13.07 12.93 -21.90
N SER A 214 12.50 14.06 -21.48
CA SER A 214 11.42 14.06 -20.48
C SER A 214 10.16 13.41 -21.04
N LYS A 215 9.91 13.55 -22.36
CA LYS A 215 8.73 13.03 -23.09
C LYS A 215 8.88 11.60 -23.60
N MET A 216 9.98 10.90 -23.31
CA MET A 216 10.13 9.48 -23.71
C MET A 216 9.15 8.54 -23.00
N ASP A 217 8.34 9.07 -22.07
CA ASP A 217 7.15 8.42 -21.47
C ASP A 217 5.80 9.04 -21.86
N ASP A 218 5.71 10.09 -22.70
CA ASP A 218 4.42 10.75 -22.98
C ASP A 218 3.78 10.32 -24.32
N HIS A 219 3.95 9.04 -24.69
CA HIS A 219 3.17 8.47 -25.80
C HIS A 219 1.74 8.05 -25.43
N LEU A 220 1.25 8.48 -24.27
CA LEU A 220 -0.16 8.82 -24.07
C LEU A 220 -0.32 10.33 -24.22
N SER A 221 -0.44 10.82 -25.45
CA SER A 221 -1.19 12.06 -25.71
C SER A 221 -1.66 12.12 -27.15
N GLU A 222 -2.92 12.50 -27.27
CA GLU A 222 -3.66 12.73 -28.49
C GLU A 222 -3.23 14.00 -29.22
N THR A 223 -3.53 14.02 -30.50
CA THR A 223 -3.58 15.21 -31.35
C THR A 223 -4.57 16.21 -30.76
N LYS A 224 -4.20 17.50 -30.77
CA LYS A 224 -4.79 18.66 -30.09
C LYS A 224 -6.27 19.01 -30.37
N ALA A 225 -7.06 18.12 -30.96
CA ALA A 225 -8.53 18.15 -30.90
C ALA A 225 -9.09 17.19 -29.80
N GLY A 226 -8.28 16.23 -29.35
CA GLY A 226 -8.55 15.32 -28.22
C GLY A 226 -7.85 15.70 -26.91
N PHE A 227 -7.30 16.92 -26.81
CA PHE A 227 -6.56 17.37 -25.62
C PHE A 227 -7.45 17.51 -24.37
N LEU A 228 -8.77 17.59 -24.54
CA LEU A 228 -9.73 17.50 -23.42
C LEU A 228 -10.02 16.05 -23.00
N ASP A 229 -9.89 15.09 -23.94
CA ASP A 229 -10.21 13.67 -23.75
C ASP A 229 -9.03 12.90 -23.14
N GLY A 230 -7.79 13.33 -23.42
CA GLY A 230 -6.55 12.77 -22.87
C GLY A 230 -6.33 13.02 -21.41
N PHE A 231 -6.67 14.23 -20.94
CA PHE A 231 -6.77 14.47 -19.50
C PHE A 231 -7.88 13.61 -18.91
N SER A 232 -9.03 13.45 -19.57
CA SER A 232 -10.10 12.59 -19.05
C SER A 232 -9.68 11.12 -18.95
N ASN A 233 -8.90 10.59 -19.91
CA ASN A 233 -8.38 9.22 -19.89
C ASN A 233 -7.23 9.03 -18.89
N LEU A 234 -6.27 9.95 -18.85
CA LEU A 234 -5.20 9.92 -17.84
C LEU A 234 -5.77 10.15 -16.43
N GLU A 235 -6.75 11.04 -16.30
CA GLU A 235 -7.51 11.24 -15.07
C GLU A 235 -8.30 9.99 -14.74
N ALA A 236 -8.91 9.30 -15.69
CA ALA A 236 -9.58 8.02 -15.46
C ALA A 236 -8.58 6.92 -15.05
N GLU A 237 -7.39 6.87 -15.65
CA GLU A 237 -6.32 5.92 -15.27
C GLU A 237 -5.73 6.25 -13.90
N LEU A 238 -5.48 7.53 -13.59
CA LEU A 238 -5.00 8.00 -12.30
C LEU A 238 -6.07 7.83 -11.22
N ARG A 239 -7.34 8.12 -11.52
CA ARG A 239 -8.48 7.81 -10.66
C ARG A 239 -8.56 6.30 -10.47
N SER A 240 -8.47 5.49 -11.53
CA SER A 240 -8.47 4.02 -11.42
C SER A 240 -7.30 3.52 -10.57
N PHE A 241 -6.12 4.09 -10.73
CA PHE A 241 -4.94 3.75 -9.95
C PHE A 241 -5.07 4.20 -8.49
N ALA A 242 -5.55 5.43 -8.25
CA ALA A 242 -5.83 5.98 -6.93
C ALA A 242 -6.88 5.13 -6.22
N VAL A 243 -7.98 4.79 -6.89
CA VAL A 243 -9.02 3.90 -6.39
C VAL A 243 -8.43 2.52 -6.08
N LYS A 244 -7.65 1.93 -6.99
CA LYS A 244 -6.94 0.66 -6.75
C LYS A 244 -5.92 0.73 -5.62
N LYS A 245 -5.35 1.89 -5.33
CA LYS A 245 -4.42 2.11 -4.21
C LYS A 245 -5.16 2.34 -2.91
N GLU A 246 -6.29 3.01 -2.96
CA GLU A 246 -7.09 3.39 -1.81
C GLU A 246 -7.88 2.21 -1.24
N GLY A 247 -8.26 1.26 -2.11
CA GLY A 247 -8.81 -0.03 -1.72
C GLY A 247 -7.79 -1.05 -1.20
N ARG A 248 -6.48 -0.77 -1.27
CA ARG A 248 -5.46 -1.69 -0.70
C ARG A 248 -5.43 -1.59 0.82
N PRO A 249 -5.14 -2.71 1.51
CA PRO A 249 -4.87 -2.69 2.94
C PRO A 249 -3.69 -1.77 3.27
N ARG A 250 -3.91 -0.82 4.19
CA ARG A 250 -2.85 0.09 4.68
C ARG A 250 -2.25 -0.35 6.02
N LEU A 251 -2.86 -1.34 6.66
CA LEU A 251 -2.31 -2.09 7.78
C LEU A 251 -2.09 -3.54 7.36
N CYS A 252 -0.90 -4.05 7.61
CA CYS A 252 -0.53 -5.44 7.37
C CYS A 252 0.07 -6.01 8.66
N PHE A 253 -0.50 -7.11 9.13
CA PHE A 253 -0.05 -7.80 10.33
C PHE A 253 0.64 -9.10 9.91
N LEU A 254 1.95 -9.03 9.70
CA LEU A 254 2.75 -10.18 9.23
C LEU A 254 2.86 -11.28 10.29
N GLU A 255 2.66 -10.95 11.56
CA GLU A 255 2.63 -11.90 12.69
C GLU A 255 1.58 -13.01 12.50
N PHE A 256 0.53 -12.77 11.71
CA PHE A 256 -0.51 -13.77 11.43
C PHE A 256 -0.16 -14.73 10.28
N LEU A 257 0.92 -14.51 9.53
CA LEU A 257 1.31 -15.38 8.41
C LEU A 257 1.72 -16.79 8.84
N GLY A 258 2.18 -16.94 10.09
CA GLY A 258 2.55 -18.25 10.67
C GLY A 258 1.37 -19.03 11.25
N TYR A 259 0.16 -18.46 11.26
CA TYR A 259 -1.03 -19.15 11.72
C TYR A 259 -1.56 -20.05 10.61
N HIS A 260 -1.77 -21.32 10.92
CA HIS A 260 -2.36 -22.29 10.01
C HIS A 260 -3.76 -22.67 10.51
N ASP A 261 -4.64 -23.06 9.58
CA ASP A 261 -5.93 -23.66 9.93
C ASP A 261 -5.63 -24.86 10.85
N PRO A 262 -6.22 -24.93 12.06
CA PRO A 262 -5.98 -26.04 12.98
C PRO A 262 -6.22 -27.35 12.22
N CYS A 263 -5.12 -28.06 11.94
CA CYS A 263 -5.17 -29.30 11.19
C CYS A 263 -6.12 -30.27 11.89
N ARG A 264 -6.88 -31.03 11.07
CA ARG A 264 -7.86 -32.04 11.48
C ARG A 264 -7.48 -32.76 12.78
N PRO A 265 -8.47 -33.08 13.64
CA PRO A 265 -8.24 -33.60 14.98
C PRO A 265 -7.27 -34.78 14.94
N HIS A 266 -6.22 -34.68 15.74
CA HIS A 266 -5.37 -35.83 16.03
C HIS A 266 -6.29 -36.94 16.56
N THR A 267 -6.32 -38.07 15.86
CA THR A 267 -7.13 -39.26 16.20
C THR A 267 -6.67 -39.93 17.50
N GLN A 268 -5.76 -39.29 18.23
CA GLN A 268 -5.07 -39.77 19.42
C GLN A 268 -4.95 -38.69 20.51
N ALA A 269 -5.76 -37.63 20.46
CA ALA A 269 -5.94 -36.78 21.62
C ALA A 269 -6.69 -37.60 22.67
N VAL A 270 -6.00 -37.95 23.76
CA VAL A 270 -6.67 -38.32 25.02
C VAL A 270 -7.76 -37.28 25.22
N VAL A 271 -9.03 -37.69 25.17
CA VAL A 271 -10.15 -36.80 25.39
C VAL A 271 -9.94 -36.21 26.77
N ALA A 272 -9.45 -34.98 26.84
CA ALA A 272 -9.27 -34.30 28.10
C ALA A 272 -10.65 -34.17 28.73
N ASP A 273 -10.87 -34.92 29.80
CA ASP A 273 -12.16 -34.98 30.47
C ASP A 273 -12.37 -33.68 31.27
N LEU A 274 -13.15 -32.78 30.70
CA LEU A 274 -13.55 -31.52 31.34
C LEU A 274 -14.80 -31.69 32.22
N SER A 275 -15.31 -32.91 32.42
CA SER A 275 -16.55 -33.16 33.18
C SER A 275 -16.50 -32.59 34.60
N ASN A 276 -15.33 -32.67 35.25
CA ASN A 276 -15.16 -32.22 36.64
C ASN A 276 -14.97 -30.71 36.79
N VAL A 277 -14.65 -29.98 35.71
CA VAL A 277 -14.34 -28.55 35.77
C VAL A 277 -15.53 -27.72 36.26
N GLY A 278 -16.75 -28.09 35.87
CA GLY A 278 -17.96 -27.45 36.37
C GLY A 278 -18.08 -27.54 37.90
N SER A 279 -17.93 -28.74 38.45
CA SER A 279 -17.97 -28.97 39.90
C SER A 279 -16.84 -28.25 40.65
N MET A 280 -15.65 -28.16 40.04
CA MET A 280 -14.54 -27.41 40.64
C MET A 280 -14.86 -25.92 40.75
N ILE A 281 -15.46 -25.33 39.72
CA ILE A 281 -15.91 -23.93 39.73
C ILE A 281 -17.01 -23.72 40.79
N GLU A 282 -17.99 -24.62 40.87
CA GLU A 282 -19.05 -24.58 41.89
C GLU A 282 -18.50 -24.69 43.32
N CYS A 283 -17.43 -25.46 43.52
CA CYS A 283 -16.73 -25.58 44.80
C CYS A 283 -15.70 -24.46 45.07
N GLY A 284 -15.57 -23.46 44.19
CA GLY A 284 -14.63 -22.34 44.35
C GLY A 284 -13.15 -22.68 44.07
N LEU A 285 -12.86 -23.85 43.48
CA LEU A 285 -11.52 -24.32 43.10
C LEU A 285 -11.12 -23.75 41.72
N PHE A 286 -11.08 -22.42 41.62
CA PHE A 286 -10.90 -21.72 40.34
C PHE A 286 -9.50 -21.95 39.71
N ASN A 287 -8.44 -22.06 40.52
CA ASN A 287 -7.08 -22.28 40.00
C ASN A 287 -6.96 -23.67 39.37
N GLU A 288 -7.48 -24.69 40.06
CA GLU A 288 -7.45 -26.07 39.64
C GLU A 288 -8.35 -26.27 38.40
N ALA A 289 -9.50 -25.59 38.36
CA ALA A 289 -10.37 -25.57 37.19
C ALA A 289 -9.65 -24.97 35.97
N LEU A 290 -8.96 -23.84 36.15
CA LEU A 290 -8.20 -23.19 35.09
C LEU A 290 -7.01 -24.04 34.61
N GLU A 291 -6.30 -24.70 35.52
CA GLU A 291 -5.22 -25.64 35.19
C GLU A 291 -5.71 -26.86 34.39
N SER A 292 -6.88 -27.39 34.77
CA SER A 292 -7.52 -28.47 34.03
C SER A 292 -7.86 -28.05 32.60
N ILE A 293 -8.42 -26.83 32.43
CA ILE A 293 -8.67 -26.26 31.11
C ILE A 293 -7.35 -26.08 30.34
N ARG A 294 -6.31 -25.53 30.98
CA ARG A 294 -4.99 -25.31 30.36
C ARG A 294 -4.42 -26.60 29.75
N SER A 295 -4.55 -27.71 30.46
CA SER A 295 -4.11 -29.04 29.99
C SER A 295 -4.94 -29.60 28.82
N ALA A 296 -6.14 -29.05 28.59
CA ALA A 296 -7.11 -29.50 27.60
C ALA A 296 -7.18 -28.60 26.35
N VAL A 297 -6.42 -27.50 26.28
CA VAL A 297 -6.43 -26.60 25.12
C VAL A 297 -5.64 -27.24 23.97
N PHE A 298 -6.36 -27.83 23.03
CA PHE A 298 -5.80 -28.42 21.81
C PHE A 298 -6.39 -27.78 20.55
N PRO A 299 -5.67 -27.80 19.41
CA PRO A 299 -6.22 -27.34 18.14
C PRO A 299 -7.52 -28.06 17.77
N GLY A 300 -8.57 -27.30 17.50
CA GLY A 300 -9.91 -27.78 17.15
C GLY A 300 -10.81 -28.15 18.34
N LEU A 301 -10.30 -28.14 19.57
CA LEU A 301 -11.06 -28.43 20.78
C LEU A 301 -11.25 -27.16 21.62
N LEU A 302 -12.50 -26.77 21.84
CA LEU A 302 -12.87 -25.60 22.64
C LEU A 302 -13.46 -26.06 23.99
N PRO A 303 -12.95 -25.56 25.14
CA PRO A 303 -13.58 -25.85 26.43
C PRO A 303 -14.97 -25.21 26.49
N PRO A 304 -15.92 -25.72 27.30
CA PRO A 304 -17.25 -25.10 27.42
C PRO A 304 -17.17 -23.60 27.74
N ALA A 305 -17.90 -22.79 26.97
CA ALA A 305 -17.85 -21.33 27.10
C ALA A 305 -18.25 -20.86 28.50
N THR A 306 -19.21 -21.55 29.13
CA THR A 306 -19.68 -21.27 30.49
C THR A 306 -18.55 -21.30 31.51
N TYR A 307 -17.58 -22.22 31.38
CA TYR A 307 -16.46 -22.31 32.31
C TYR A 307 -15.55 -21.08 32.22
N LEU A 308 -15.21 -20.65 30.99
CA LEU A 308 -14.39 -19.46 30.79
C LEU A 308 -15.12 -18.18 31.22
N ILE A 309 -16.45 -18.11 31.03
CA ILE A 309 -17.27 -16.99 31.49
C ILE A 309 -17.23 -16.89 33.02
N SER A 310 -17.43 -18.02 33.74
CA SER A 310 -17.36 -18.03 35.21
C SER A 310 -15.97 -17.67 35.74
N LEU A 311 -14.91 -18.13 35.07
CA LEU A 311 -13.53 -17.78 35.43
C LEU A 311 -13.20 -16.31 35.15
N LEU A 312 -13.71 -15.75 34.05
CA LEU A 312 -13.62 -14.32 33.75
C LEU A 312 -14.40 -13.49 34.78
N GLU A 313 -15.57 -13.96 35.20
CA GLU A 313 -16.36 -13.32 36.24
C GLU A 313 -15.59 -13.29 37.57
N TYR A 314 -15.03 -14.42 37.99
CA TYR A 314 -14.18 -14.50 39.19
C TYR A 314 -12.97 -13.57 39.10
N ALA A 315 -12.33 -13.47 37.93
CA ALA A 315 -11.22 -12.54 37.71
C ALA A 315 -11.60 -11.07 37.98
N GLN A 316 -12.85 -10.68 37.67
CA GLN A 316 -13.33 -9.29 37.79
C GLN A 316 -13.82 -8.92 39.20
N GLN A 317 -14.06 -9.89 40.09
CA GLN A 317 -14.57 -9.67 41.44
C GLN A 317 -13.54 -9.09 42.42
N GLY A 318 -12.26 -8.99 42.03
CA GLY A 318 -11.19 -8.39 42.84
C GLY A 318 -10.59 -9.33 43.90
N ASN A 319 -11.20 -10.50 44.12
CA ASN A 319 -10.73 -11.54 45.03
C ASN A 319 -9.71 -12.50 44.40
N ALA A 320 -9.53 -12.43 43.07
CA ALA A 320 -8.61 -13.28 42.33
C ALA A 320 -7.14 -12.93 42.62
N THR A 321 -6.29 -13.94 42.76
CA THR A 321 -4.85 -13.75 42.98
C THR A 321 -4.17 -13.25 41.69
N SER A 322 -3.05 -12.53 41.82
CA SER A 322 -2.25 -12.11 40.67
C SER A 322 -1.78 -13.29 39.81
N LEU A 323 -1.54 -14.46 40.44
CA LEU A 323 -1.16 -15.69 39.74
C LEU A 323 -2.33 -16.21 38.89
N PHE A 324 -3.54 -16.26 39.45
CA PHE A 324 -4.74 -16.65 38.72
C PHE A 324 -4.97 -15.76 37.50
N LEU A 325 -4.91 -14.43 37.67
CA LEU A 325 -5.12 -13.47 36.58
C LEU A 325 -4.11 -13.67 35.44
N THR A 326 -2.83 -13.87 35.79
CA THR A 326 -1.76 -14.15 34.82
C THR A 326 -2.01 -15.47 34.08
N ASN A 327 -2.35 -16.53 34.82
CA ASN A 327 -2.62 -17.84 34.23
C ASN A 327 -3.86 -17.80 33.33
N PHE A 328 -4.89 -17.03 33.70
CA PHE A 328 -6.10 -16.90 32.89
C PHE A 328 -5.77 -16.25 31.55
N HIS A 329 -5.02 -15.15 31.56
CA HIS A 329 -4.55 -14.51 30.34
C HIS A 329 -3.74 -15.47 29.46
N GLN A 330 -2.81 -16.24 30.04
CA GLN A 330 -2.03 -17.25 29.30
C GLN A 330 -2.90 -18.35 28.68
N VAL A 331 -3.92 -18.83 29.39
CA VAL A 331 -4.87 -19.82 28.86
C VAL A 331 -5.65 -19.23 27.69
N MET A 332 -6.11 -17.98 27.80
CA MET A 332 -6.82 -17.29 26.71
C MET A 332 -5.93 -17.05 25.47
N GLU A 333 -4.66 -16.66 25.67
CA GLU A 333 -3.67 -16.53 24.60
C GLU A 333 -3.39 -17.87 23.90
N ASN A 334 -3.17 -18.94 24.69
CA ASN A 334 -2.99 -20.30 24.15
C ASN A 334 -4.22 -20.76 23.36
N LEU A 335 -5.42 -20.43 23.84
CA LEU A 335 -6.66 -20.73 23.15
C LEU A 335 -6.76 -20.00 21.81
N LEU A 336 -6.44 -18.69 21.74
CA LEU A 336 -6.38 -17.94 20.48
C LEU A 336 -5.35 -18.51 19.50
N ILE A 337 -4.19 -18.96 19.99
CA ILE A 337 -3.12 -19.51 19.14
C ILE A 337 -3.53 -20.87 18.56
N THR A 338 -4.10 -21.74 19.38
CA THR A 338 -4.50 -23.09 18.98
C THR A 338 -5.82 -23.14 18.21
N ASN A 339 -6.72 -22.19 18.48
CA ASN A 339 -8.06 -22.12 17.90
C ASN A 339 -8.37 -20.72 17.33
N PRO A 340 -7.61 -20.22 16.35
CA PRO A 340 -7.72 -18.84 15.87
C PRO A 340 -9.09 -18.56 15.20
N PRO A 341 -9.93 -17.67 15.74
CA PRO A 341 -11.29 -17.42 15.23
C PRO A 341 -11.31 -16.81 13.83
N TRP A 342 -10.21 -16.19 13.39
CA TRP A 342 -10.09 -15.58 12.06
C TRP A 342 -9.78 -16.58 10.94
N LEU A 343 -9.38 -17.82 11.27
CA LEU A 343 -9.20 -18.92 10.31
C LEU A 343 -10.32 -19.96 10.38
N ALA A 344 -11.07 -19.99 11.49
CA ALA A 344 -12.03 -21.04 11.80
C ALA A 344 -13.48 -20.78 11.31
N PRO A 345 -14.35 -21.81 11.33
CA PRO A 345 -15.78 -21.68 11.00
C PRO A 345 -16.53 -20.67 11.89
N SER A 346 -17.74 -20.27 11.46
CA SER A 346 -18.58 -19.32 12.18
C SER A 346 -18.93 -19.75 13.61
N ALA A 347 -18.92 -21.04 13.91
CA ALA A 347 -19.12 -21.58 15.26
C ALA A 347 -18.03 -21.11 16.25
N VAL A 348 -16.75 -21.11 15.83
CA VAL A 348 -15.63 -20.65 16.67
C VAL A 348 -15.72 -19.15 16.92
N LYS A 349 -16.13 -18.36 15.91
CA LYS A 349 -16.38 -16.92 16.10
C LYS A 349 -17.49 -16.64 17.11
N LYS A 350 -18.59 -17.40 17.03
CA LYS A 350 -19.69 -17.31 18.01
C LYS A 350 -19.23 -17.70 19.41
N TYR A 351 -18.36 -18.69 19.53
CA TYR A 351 -17.76 -19.09 20.80
C TYR A 351 -16.99 -17.93 21.45
N TYR A 352 -16.08 -17.27 20.72
CA TYR A 352 -15.38 -16.11 21.27
C TYR A 352 -16.30 -14.92 21.54
N ALA A 353 -17.35 -14.72 20.75
CA ALA A 353 -18.37 -13.70 21.03
C ALA A 353 -19.06 -13.95 22.37
N GLN A 354 -19.30 -15.21 22.71
CA GLN A 354 -19.94 -15.64 23.95
C GLN A 354 -18.99 -15.56 25.14
N VAL A 355 -17.72 -15.96 24.98
CA VAL A 355 -16.73 -15.93 26.08
C VAL A 355 -16.31 -14.49 26.40
N LEU A 356 -16.04 -13.67 25.38
CA LEU A 356 -15.55 -12.30 25.54
C LEU A 356 -16.70 -11.28 25.64
N GLN A 357 -17.77 -11.62 26.34
CA GLN A 357 -18.80 -10.66 26.72
C GLN A 357 -18.58 -10.20 28.16
N CYS A 358 -19.13 -9.05 28.53
CA CYS A 358 -19.16 -8.67 29.94
C CYS A 358 -20.00 -9.71 30.71
N PRO A 359 -19.44 -10.43 31.71
CA PRO A 359 -20.14 -11.52 32.38
C PRO A 359 -21.34 -11.02 33.21
N GLN A 360 -21.32 -9.75 33.65
CA GLN A 360 -22.40 -9.17 34.45
C GLN A 360 -23.59 -8.72 33.60
N CYS A 361 -23.37 -7.88 32.58
CA CYS A 361 -24.49 -7.35 31.77
C CYS A 361 -24.83 -8.24 30.57
N THR A 362 -23.92 -9.11 30.12
CA THR A 362 -24.07 -9.98 28.94
C THR A 362 -24.39 -9.25 27.63
N MET A 363 -24.15 -7.93 27.58
CA MET A 363 -24.43 -7.07 26.42
C MET A 363 -23.30 -7.09 25.36
N GLY A 364 -22.53 -8.18 25.30
CA GLY A 364 -21.47 -8.39 24.32
C GLY A 364 -20.10 -7.84 24.70
N LEU A 365 -19.20 -7.78 23.71
CA LEU A 365 -17.78 -7.45 23.86
C LEU A 365 -17.52 -5.98 24.17
N TRP A 366 -18.29 -5.04 23.59
CA TRP A 366 -18.03 -3.61 23.79
C TRP A 366 -18.12 -3.21 25.27
N PRO A 367 -19.17 -3.57 26.04
CA PRO A 367 -19.23 -3.28 27.47
C PRO A 367 -18.04 -3.83 28.27
N LEU A 368 -17.48 -4.97 27.88
CA LEU A 368 -16.26 -5.53 28.49
C LEU A 368 -15.05 -4.63 28.22
N LEU A 369 -14.84 -4.23 26.95
CA LEU A 369 -13.76 -3.33 26.56
C LEU A 369 -13.89 -1.96 27.24
N GLU A 370 -15.09 -1.38 27.21
CA GLU A 370 -15.39 -0.07 27.79
C GLU A 370 -15.11 -0.07 29.31
N THR A 371 -15.51 -1.14 29.98
CA THR A 371 -15.25 -1.35 31.41
C THR A 371 -13.76 -1.49 31.70
N ALA A 372 -13.04 -2.30 30.93
CA ALA A 372 -11.60 -2.48 31.08
C ALA A 372 -10.85 -1.16 30.96
N VAL A 373 -11.19 -0.33 29.96
CA VAL A 373 -10.57 0.97 29.73
C VAL A 373 -10.85 1.92 30.89
N ARG A 374 -12.12 2.07 31.28
CA ARG A 374 -12.50 2.98 32.36
C ARG A 374 -11.90 2.59 33.71
N TYR A 375 -11.83 1.29 34.01
CA TYR A 375 -11.20 0.80 35.23
C TYR A 375 -9.70 1.16 35.26
N CYS A 376 -8.99 0.98 34.14
CA CYS A 376 -7.59 1.39 34.03
C CYS A 376 -7.39 2.91 34.22
N MET A 377 -8.40 3.70 33.85
CA MET A 377 -8.38 5.16 34.01
C MET A 377 -8.94 5.66 35.35
N THR A 378 -9.23 4.77 36.31
CA THR A 378 -9.86 5.10 37.61
C THR A 378 -11.25 5.77 37.51
N SER A 379 -11.92 5.65 36.36
CA SER A 379 -13.26 6.21 36.14
C SER A 379 -14.35 5.34 36.77
N SER A 380 -15.30 5.97 37.46
CA SER A 380 -16.44 5.31 38.12
C SER A 380 -17.50 4.79 37.15
N ASP A 381 -17.50 5.24 35.90
CA ASP A 381 -18.62 5.05 34.96
C ASP A 381 -18.57 3.70 34.25
N THR A 382 -18.48 2.61 34.99
CA THR A 382 -18.45 1.25 34.45
C THR A 382 -19.87 0.71 34.24
N CYS A 383 -20.04 -0.35 33.45
CA CYS A 383 -21.38 -0.88 33.17
C CYS A 383 -22.09 -1.46 34.42
N HIS A 384 -21.32 -1.78 35.46
CA HIS A 384 -21.75 -2.14 36.80
C HIS A 384 -20.66 -1.75 37.82
N PRO A 385 -20.96 -1.66 39.12
CA PRO A 385 -19.95 -1.39 40.14
C PRO A 385 -18.82 -2.43 40.12
N HIS A 386 -17.58 -1.96 40.28
CA HIS A 386 -16.38 -2.79 40.40
C HIS A 386 -15.81 -2.77 41.81
N PRO A 387 -15.03 -3.81 42.19
CA PRO A 387 -14.45 -3.92 43.53
C PRO A 387 -13.47 -2.76 43.83
N GLY A 388 -13.73 -2.07 44.95
CA GLY A 388 -12.79 -1.23 45.70
C GLY A 388 -12.06 -0.12 44.94
N PRO A 389 -11.05 0.53 45.57
CA PRO A 389 -10.10 1.36 44.83
C PRO A 389 -9.36 0.51 43.77
N THR A 390 -8.82 1.16 42.74
CA THR A 390 -8.15 0.46 41.64
C THR A 390 -7.04 -0.48 42.13
N LEU A 391 -7.23 -1.78 41.87
CA LEU A 391 -6.28 -2.82 42.26
C LEU A 391 -5.23 -2.98 41.15
N PRO A 392 -3.91 -2.83 41.43
CA PRO A 392 -2.87 -2.91 40.39
C PRO A 392 -2.88 -4.21 39.59
N ALA A 393 -3.15 -5.35 40.24
CA ALA A 393 -3.26 -6.64 39.57
C ALA A 393 -4.44 -6.70 38.60
N LEU A 394 -5.59 -6.10 38.97
CA LEU A 394 -6.78 -6.05 38.12
C LEU A 394 -6.62 -5.05 36.97
N VAL A 395 -5.92 -3.93 37.18
CA VAL A 395 -5.54 -3.00 36.10
C VAL A 395 -4.68 -3.71 35.05
N ARG A 396 -3.64 -4.44 35.47
CA ARG A 396 -2.79 -5.23 34.55
C ARG A 396 -3.60 -6.28 33.80
N PHE A 397 -4.49 -7.00 34.51
CA PHE A 397 -5.39 -7.97 33.89
C PHE A 397 -6.27 -7.33 32.81
N TYR A 398 -6.85 -6.15 33.06
CA TYR A 398 -7.65 -5.47 32.03
C TYR A 398 -6.82 -5.02 30.83
N CYS A 399 -5.57 -4.57 31.03
CA CYS A 399 -4.67 -4.30 29.92
C CYS A 399 -4.36 -5.55 29.09
N ASP A 400 -4.15 -6.70 29.75
CA ASP A 400 -3.96 -7.98 29.08
C ASP A 400 -5.20 -8.39 28.28
N ILE A 401 -6.41 -8.24 28.84
CA ILE A 401 -7.66 -8.50 28.12
C ILE A 401 -7.83 -7.56 26.92
N LEU A 402 -7.49 -6.27 27.04
CA LEU A 402 -7.52 -5.32 25.92
C LEU A 402 -6.54 -5.73 24.81
N ALA A 403 -5.32 -6.15 25.18
CA ALA A 403 -4.32 -6.62 24.23
C ALA A 403 -4.76 -7.92 23.52
N LEU A 404 -5.31 -8.87 24.26
CA LEU A 404 -5.89 -10.12 23.74
C LEU A 404 -7.02 -9.82 22.73
N CYS A 405 -7.95 -8.94 23.09
CA CYS A 405 -9.04 -8.53 22.21
C CYS A 405 -8.52 -7.81 20.96
N LEU A 406 -7.54 -6.92 21.11
CA LEU A 406 -6.90 -6.24 19.99
C LEU A 406 -6.23 -7.23 19.04
N LYS A 407 -5.50 -8.23 19.56
CA LYS A 407 -4.89 -9.31 18.78
C LYS A 407 -5.93 -10.08 17.99
N LEU A 408 -7.05 -10.44 18.63
CA LEU A 408 -8.18 -11.09 17.96
C LEU A 408 -8.72 -10.26 16.79
N LEU A 409 -8.98 -8.98 17.02
CA LEU A 409 -9.53 -8.08 16.00
C LEU A 409 -8.54 -7.79 14.87
N LYS A 410 -7.23 -7.69 15.18
CA LYS A 410 -6.14 -7.62 14.18
C LYS A 410 -6.11 -8.88 13.30
N GLY A 411 -6.27 -10.07 13.91
CA GLY A 411 -6.36 -11.34 13.18
C GLY A 411 -7.56 -11.40 12.25
N GLU A 412 -8.72 -10.89 12.68
CA GLU A 412 -9.92 -10.82 11.83
C GLU A 412 -9.71 -9.90 10.61
N LEU A 413 -9.13 -8.71 10.82
CA LEU A 413 -8.73 -7.81 9.73
C LEU A 413 -7.68 -8.48 8.82
N HIS A 414 -6.71 -9.21 9.37
CA HIS A 414 -5.73 -9.95 8.58
C HIS A 414 -6.40 -11.00 7.67
N SER A 415 -7.31 -11.82 8.20
CA SER A 415 -8.05 -12.80 7.40
C SER A 415 -8.88 -12.16 6.29
N PHE A 416 -9.43 -10.96 6.56
CA PHE A 416 -10.14 -10.18 5.55
C PHE A 416 -9.20 -9.68 4.43
N THR A 417 -8.03 -9.16 4.79
CA THR A 417 -7.03 -8.63 3.84
C THR A 417 -6.31 -9.73 3.05
N SER A 418 -5.95 -10.85 3.68
CA SER A 418 -5.17 -11.94 3.07
C SER A 418 -5.95 -12.68 1.97
N LYS A 419 -7.29 -12.68 2.03
CA LYS A 419 -8.14 -13.24 0.97
C LYS A 419 -7.99 -12.54 -0.39
N GLU A 420 -7.41 -11.34 -0.43
CA GLU A 420 -7.07 -10.62 -1.67
C GLU A 420 -5.68 -10.96 -2.23
N PHE A 421 -4.79 -11.54 -1.41
CA PHE A 421 -3.39 -11.81 -1.76
C PHE A 421 -3.09 -13.31 -2.02
N ALA A 422 -4.09 -14.20 -1.91
CA ALA A 422 -3.89 -15.63 -2.04
C ALA A 422 -3.43 -16.05 -3.46
N PHE A 423 -2.33 -16.80 -3.53
CA PHE A 423 -1.88 -17.52 -4.72
C PHE A 423 -2.91 -18.59 -5.15
N PRO A 424 -3.02 -18.93 -6.45
CA PRO A 424 -4.09 -19.77 -7.01
C PRO A 424 -4.10 -21.26 -6.58
N GLN A 425 -3.35 -21.66 -5.54
CA GLN A 425 -3.21 -23.06 -5.13
C GLN A 425 -3.88 -23.45 -3.80
N GLN A 426 -4.51 -22.52 -3.06
CA GLN A 426 -5.31 -22.87 -1.88
C GLN A 426 -6.81 -22.79 -2.15
N ALA A 427 -7.53 -23.84 -1.73
CA ALA A 427 -8.97 -23.96 -1.89
C ALA A 427 -9.68 -22.72 -1.32
N ARG A 428 -10.45 -22.07 -2.19
CA ARG A 428 -11.18 -20.84 -1.89
C ARG A 428 -12.33 -21.16 -0.94
N ALA A 429 -12.15 -20.94 0.37
CA ALA A 429 -13.26 -20.95 1.31
C ALA A 429 -14.29 -19.86 0.91
N PRO A 430 -15.60 -20.14 0.99
CA PRO A 430 -16.64 -19.18 0.62
C PRO A 430 -16.53 -17.90 1.44
N PRO A 431 -17.00 -16.75 0.90
CA PRO A 431 -17.00 -15.49 1.64
C PRO A 431 -17.77 -15.66 2.95
N ALA A 432 -17.07 -15.56 4.08
CA ALA A 432 -17.72 -15.52 5.38
C ALA A 432 -18.64 -14.29 5.39
N SER A 433 -19.94 -14.50 5.63
CA SER A 433 -20.90 -13.42 5.73
C SER A 433 -20.45 -12.39 6.77
N ALA A 434 -20.55 -11.11 6.43
CA ALA A 434 -20.27 -9.98 7.33
C ALA A 434 -21.08 -10.05 8.65
N SER A 435 -22.18 -10.81 8.66
CA SER A 435 -23.00 -11.07 9.85
C SER A 435 -22.30 -11.92 10.93
N SER A 436 -21.18 -12.58 10.62
CA SER A 436 -20.39 -13.40 11.56
C SER A 436 -19.14 -12.69 12.09
N SER A 437 -18.96 -11.41 11.77
CA SER A 437 -17.77 -10.66 12.16
C SER A 437 -17.86 -10.12 13.58
N LEU A 438 -16.82 -10.35 14.39
CA LEU A 438 -16.73 -9.82 15.76
C LEU A 438 -16.54 -8.30 15.72
N LEU A 439 -15.74 -7.80 14.78
CA LEU A 439 -15.61 -6.35 14.50
C LEU A 439 -16.98 -5.69 14.24
N TYR A 440 -17.76 -6.20 13.28
CA TYR A 440 -19.09 -5.62 13.04
C TYR A 440 -20.01 -5.78 14.24
N GLY A 441 -20.10 -6.98 14.83
CA GLY A 441 -20.99 -7.26 15.95
C GLY A 441 -20.70 -6.43 17.22
N THR A 442 -19.46 -5.98 17.38
CA THR A 442 -19.04 -5.20 18.55
C THR A 442 -19.24 -3.69 18.35
N PHE A 443 -18.92 -3.17 17.18
CA PHE A 443 -18.81 -1.73 16.96
C PHE A 443 -19.94 -1.12 16.14
N TRP A 444 -20.78 -1.91 15.48
CA TRP A 444 -21.90 -1.40 14.68
C TRP A 444 -23.16 -2.24 14.87
N THR A 445 -24.27 -1.59 15.19
CA THR A 445 -25.58 -2.21 15.03
C THR A 445 -25.89 -2.46 13.55
N VAL A 446 -26.91 -3.27 13.26
CA VAL A 446 -27.36 -3.54 11.88
C VAL A 446 -27.66 -2.25 11.11
N TRP A 447 -28.18 -1.22 11.80
CA TRP A 447 -28.56 0.07 11.23
C TRP A 447 -27.39 1.04 11.06
N GLU A 448 -26.30 0.84 11.80
CA GLU A 448 -25.12 1.72 11.76
C GLU A 448 -24.05 1.23 10.78
N ARG A 449 -24.21 0.06 10.15
CA ARG A 449 -23.16 -0.53 9.30
C ARG A 449 -22.66 0.39 8.18
N THR A 450 -23.51 1.28 7.67
CA THR A 450 -23.16 2.27 6.64
C THR A 450 -22.47 3.52 7.18
N THR A 451 -22.27 3.64 8.49
CA THR A 451 -21.71 4.84 9.13
C THR A 451 -20.47 4.46 9.92
N LEU A 452 -19.31 5.01 9.56
CA LEU A 452 -18.05 4.76 10.28
C LEU A 452 -18.15 5.18 11.76
N LEU A 453 -18.73 6.36 12.02
CA LEU A 453 -18.97 6.91 13.36
C LEU A 453 -20.25 6.35 14.00
N SER A 454 -20.25 5.07 14.37
CA SER A 454 -21.29 4.54 15.26
C SER A 454 -21.22 5.17 16.66
N ARG A 455 -22.25 4.96 17.48
CA ARG A 455 -22.23 5.35 18.90
C ARG A 455 -21.00 4.78 19.63
N THR A 456 -20.69 3.52 19.37
CA THR A 456 -19.57 2.80 19.95
C THR A 456 -18.22 3.40 19.53
N VAL A 457 -18.06 3.72 18.24
CA VAL A 457 -16.82 4.34 17.73
C VAL A 457 -16.62 5.75 18.30
N LYS A 458 -17.69 6.54 18.46
CA LYS A 458 -17.63 7.84 19.15
C LYS A 458 -17.16 7.69 20.59
N LYS A 459 -17.68 6.69 21.30
CA LYS A 459 -17.27 6.42 22.68
C LYS A 459 -15.80 5.96 22.77
N LEU A 460 -15.34 5.14 21.83
CA LEU A 460 -13.92 4.78 21.73
C LEU A 460 -13.03 6.01 21.53
N LEU A 461 -13.43 6.95 20.67
CA LEU A 461 -12.67 8.19 20.42
C LEU A 461 -12.59 9.07 21.68
N GLN A 462 -13.68 9.17 22.43
CA GLN A 462 -13.70 9.87 23.71
C GLN A 462 -12.70 9.23 24.69
N LEU A 463 -12.79 7.91 24.89
CA LEU A 463 -11.90 7.17 25.79
C LEU A 463 -10.44 7.26 25.38
N LEU A 464 -10.14 7.18 24.07
CA LEU A 464 -8.80 7.38 23.53
C LEU A 464 -8.26 8.77 23.88
N THR A 465 -9.10 9.80 23.75
CA THR A 465 -8.70 11.18 24.03
C THR A 465 -8.39 11.36 25.52
N GLU A 466 -9.27 10.86 26.38
CA GLU A 466 -9.07 10.90 27.84
C GLU A 466 -7.81 10.12 28.26
N ALA A 467 -7.61 8.91 27.73
CA ALA A 467 -6.41 8.10 27.99
C ALA A 467 -5.13 8.81 27.53
N ALA A 468 -5.16 9.48 26.37
CA ALA A 468 -4.01 10.22 25.87
C ALA A 468 -3.64 11.43 26.74
N ILE A 469 -4.64 12.11 27.32
CA ILE A 469 -4.41 13.21 28.27
C ILE A 469 -3.77 12.67 29.55
N MET A 470 -4.27 11.55 30.08
CA MET A 470 -3.71 10.90 31.27
C MET A 470 -2.25 10.46 31.05
N ASP A 471 -1.99 9.72 29.97
CA ASP A 471 -0.65 9.28 29.56
C ASP A 471 0.37 10.42 29.49
N PHE A 472 -0.06 11.57 28.95
CA PHE A 472 0.81 12.73 28.79
C PHE A 472 1.09 13.44 30.13
N ALA A 473 0.12 13.43 31.06
CA ALA A 473 0.25 14.04 32.38
C ALA A 473 1.19 13.24 33.30
N GLU A 474 1.22 11.91 33.19
CA GLU A 474 2.04 11.04 34.05
C GLU A 474 3.54 11.04 33.67
N GLY A 475 3.86 11.43 32.44
CA GLY A 475 5.24 11.51 31.92
C GLY A 475 5.80 10.15 31.49
N ALA A 476 6.76 10.16 30.55
CA ALA A 476 7.27 8.95 29.89
C ALA A 476 7.91 7.90 30.83
N GLU A 477 8.41 8.32 32.00
CA GLU A 477 9.09 7.46 32.98
C GLU A 477 8.12 6.67 33.88
N LYS A 478 6.83 7.06 33.95
CA LYS A 478 5.79 6.36 34.72
C LYS A 478 4.81 5.57 33.86
N ARG A 479 5.08 5.48 32.55
CA ARG A 479 4.20 4.86 31.56
C ARG A 479 4.23 3.34 31.68
N GLU A 480 3.61 2.80 32.73
CA GLU A 480 3.47 1.34 32.91
C GLU A 480 2.40 0.75 31.98
N LEU A 481 1.45 1.58 31.52
CA LEU A 481 0.28 1.12 30.77
C LEU A 481 0.26 1.76 29.37
N TYR A 482 0.36 0.95 28.31
CA TYR A 482 0.25 1.38 26.91
C TYR A 482 -1.22 1.51 26.47
N LEU A 483 -2.07 2.11 27.32
CA LEU A 483 -3.53 2.12 27.13
C LEU A 483 -3.93 2.98 25.91
N ALA A 484 -3.45 4.22 25.84
CA ALA A 484 -3.72 5.09 24.70
C ALA A 484 -3.25 4.46 23.38
N ASP A 485 -2.08 3.81 23.39
CA ASP A 485 -1.51 3.14 22.22
C ASP A 485 -2.38 1.93 21.78
N THR A 486 -2.89 1.16 22.74
CA THR A 486 -3.81 0.04 22.49
C THR A 486 -5.13 0.51 21.88
N LEU A 487 -5.70 1.60 22.40
CA LEU A 487 -6.94 2.20 21.87
C LEU A 487 -6.74 2.81 20.48
N LEU A 488 -5.56 3.41 20.23
CA LEU A 488 -5.20 3.96 18.93
C LEU A 488 -5.03 2.85 17.88
N ASP A 489 -4.42 1.73 18.25
CA ASP A 489 -4.31 0.55 17.42
C ASP A 489 -5.70 -0.06 17.15
N LEU A 490 -6.58 -0.11 18.15
CA LEU A 490 -7.97 -0.57 17.98
C LEU A 490 -8.74 0.31 17.00
N LEU A 491 -8.68 1.64 17.16
CA LEU A 491 -9.28 2.59 16.21
C LEU A 491 -8.70 2.41 14.81
N SER A 492 -7.39 2.18 14.69
CA SER A 492 -6.72 1.92 13.42
C SER A 492 -7.27 0.66 12.73
N VAL A 493 -7.46 -0.43 13.47
CA VAL A 493 -8.07 -1.67 12.96
C VAL A 493 -9.51 -1.43 12.50
N LEU A 494 -10.31 -0.70 13.28
CA LEU A 494 -11.72 -0.42 12.96
C LEU A 494 -11.87 0.41 11.68
N VAL A 495 -11.10 1.48 11.56
CA VAL A 495 -11.13 2.36 10.39
C VAL A 495 -10.67 1.61 9.15
N GLU A 496 -9.59 0.83 9.22
CA GLU A 496 -9.14 0.02 8.09
C GLU A 496 -10.17 -1.04 7.69
N PHE A 497 -10.73 -1.76 8.65
CA PHE A 497 -11.74 -2.78 8.40
C PHE A 497 -12.96 -2.18 7.70
N TRP A 498 -13.55 -1.14 8.28
CA TRP A 498 -14.76 -0.51 7.75
C TRP A 498 -14.51 0.08 6.35
N CYS A 499 -13.37 0.77 6.16
CA CYS A 499 -13.00 1.28 4.84
C CYS A 499 -12.89 0.13 3.81
N GLN A 500 -12.18 -0.95 4.11
CA GLN A 500 -11.99 -2.04 3.14
C GLN A 500 -13.30 -2.75 2.79
N GLN A 501 -14.21 -2.92 3.77
CA GLN A 501 -15.54 -3.50 3.54
C GLN A 501 -16.38 -2.67 2.57
N HIS A 502 -16.40 -1.35 2.78
CA HIS A 502 -17.29 -0.47 2.03
C HIS A 502 -16.65 0.11 0.76
N PHE A 503 -15.31 0.14 0.65
CA PHE A 503 -14.64 0.78 -0.48
C PHE A 503 -15.02 0.17 -1.83
N LYS A 504 -15.17 -1.16 -1.91
CA LYS A 504 -15.61 -1.85 -3.14
C LYS A 504 -17.09 -1.63 -3.46
N LEU A 505 -17.91 -1.37 -2.43
CA LEU A 505 -19.36 -1.25 -2.56
C LEU A 505 -19.77 0.19 -2.86
N ASN A 506 -19.15 1.16 -2.18
CA ASN A 506 -19.47 2.58 -2.27
C ASN A 506 -18.31 3.45 -1.77
N GLN A 507 -17.53 4.02 -2.71
CA GLN A 507 -16.40 4.90 -2.38
C GLN A 507 -16.85 6.21 -1.71
N SER A 508 -17.93 6.82 -2.17
CA SER A 508 -18.41 8.10 -1.60
C SER A 508 -18.89 7.93 -0.16
N LEU A 509 -19.40 6.74 0.19
CA LEU A 509 -19.70 6.38 1.57
C LEU A 509 -18.44 6.39 2.44
N VAL A 510 -17.34 5.83 1.92
CA VAL A 510 -16.06 5.81 2.65
C VAL A 510 -15.51 7.21 2.85
N GLU A 511 -15.53 8.04 1.82
CA GLU A 511 -15.10 9.44 1.89
C GLU A 511 -15.94 10.22 2.91
N LYS A 512 -17.26 10.07 2.89
CA LYS A 512 -18.16 10.67 3.88
C LYS A 512 -17.85 10.18 5.29
N GLY A 513 -17.71 8.86 5.50
CA GLY A 513 -17.42 8.30 6.81
C GLY A 513 -16.11 8.81 7.41
N LEU A 514 -15.06 8.96 6.59
CA LEU A 514 -13.79 9.54 7.01
C LEU A 514 -13.90 11.04 7.30
N LYS A 515 -14.70 11.78 6.52
CA LYS A 515 -15.01 13.18 6.78
C LYS A 515 -15.72 13.34 8.11
N ASP A 516 -16.79 12.59 8.35
CA ASP A 516 -17.55 12.64 9.60
C ASP A 516 -16.61 12.33 10.79
N LEU A 517 -15.74 11.30 10.67
CA LEU A 517 -14.72 10.97 11.67
C LEU A 517 -13.77 12.15 11.94
N SER A 518 -13.30 12.80 10.88
CA SER A 518 -12.42 13.97 10.94
C SER A 518 -13.09 15.15 11.65
N GLU A 519 -14.37 15.40 11.38
CA GLU A 519 -15.15 16.45 12.05
C GLU A 519 -15.32 16.16 13.54
N HIS A 520 -15.65 14.91 13.89
CA HIS A 520 -15.79 14.53 15.30
C HIS A 520 -14.48 14.61 16.07
N LEU A 521 -13.37 14.17 15.46
CA LEU A 521 -12.02 14.33 16.04
C LEU A 521 -11.67 15.81 16.24
N ALA A 522 -12.03 16.68 15.30
CA ALA A 522 -11.78 18.11 15.42
C ALA A 522 -12.58 18.74 16.57
N LEU A 523 -13.78 18.24 16.87
CA LEU A 523 -14.55 18.65 18.05
C LEU A 523 -13.87 18.17 19.35
N LEU A 524 -13.50 16.89 19.42
CA LEU A 524 -12.83 16.33 20.59
C LEU A 524 -11.47 16.97 20.88
N SER A 525 -10.77 17.45 19.85
CA SER A 525 -9.45 18.06 20.00
C SER A 525 -9.47 19.53 20.46
N GLN A 526 -10.64 20.18 20.62
CA GLN A 526 -10.72 21.60 20.96
C GLN A 526 -10.07 21.94 22.30
N ASP A 527 -10.31 21.08 23.30
CA ASP A 527 -9.86 21.29 24.68
C ASP A 527 -8.57 20.50 25.01
N VAL A 528 -7.98 19.83 24.03
CA VAL A 528 -6.78 19.02 24.20
C VAL A 528 -5.53 19.83 23.89
N SER A 529 -4.46 19.63 24.66
CA SER A 529 -3.20 20.33 24.42
C SER A 529 -2.59 19.93 23.05
N PRO A 530 -2.00 20.87 22.28
CA PRO A 530 -1.37 20.56 21.00
C PRO A 530 -0.26 19.50 21.11
N ALA A 531 0.44 19.43 22.24
CA ALA A 531 1.51 18.45 22.47
C ALA A 531 0.98 17.01 22.52
N VAL A 532 -0.13 16.77 23.22
CA VAL A 532 -0.83 15.47 23.27
C VAL A 532 -1.28 15.05 21.87
N LEU A 533 -1.86 16.00 21.12
CA LEU A 533 -2.37 15.76 19.77
C LEU A 533 -1.24 15.38 18.79
N VAL A 534 -0.08 16.03 18.88
CA VAL A 534 1.09 15.70 18.06
C VAL A 534 1.61 14.30 18.40
N GLU A 535 1.72 13.96 19.69
CA GLU A 535 2.15 12.62 20.12
C GLU A 535 1.21 11.54 19.58
N LEU A 536 -0.10 11.76 19.67
CA LEU A 536 -1.11 10.86 19.11
C LEU A 536 -0.89 10.63 17.61
N VAL A 537 -0.75 11.68 16.80
CA VAL A 537 -0.53 11.57 15.35
C VAL A 537 0.72 10.75 15.03
N CYS A 538 1.82 10.99 15.73
CA CYS A 538 3.10 10.30 15.52
C CYS A 538 2.98 8.78 15.75
N LYS A 539 2.09 8.36 16.66
CA LYS A 539 1.91 6.96 17.03
C LYS A 539 0.93 6.18 16.13
N VAL A 540 0.08 6.86 15.35
CA VAL A 540 -0.90 6.19 14.48
C VAL A 540 -0.20 5.34 13.43
N ARG A 541 -0.45 4.03 13.39
CA ARG A 541 0.13 3.13 12.37
C ARG A 541 -0.61 3.20 11.02
N SER A 542 -1.94 3.34 11.02
CA SER A 542 -2.71 3.46 9.78
C SER A 542 -2.43 4.80 9.12
N THR A 543 -1.89 4.78 7.90
CA THR A 543 -1.63 6.02 7.14
C THR A 543 -2.92 6.77 6.79
N ARG A 544 -4.06 6.06 6.64
CA ARG A 544 -5.37 6.69 6.41
C ARG A 544 -5.85 7.42 7.65
N LEU A 545 -5.86 6.74 8.79
CA LEU A 545 -6.27 7.35 10.05
C LEU A 545 -5.32 8.49 10.46
N ARG A 546 -4.01 8.33 10.22
CA ARG A 546 -3.02 9.37 10.51
C ARG A 546 -3.32 10.66 9.75
N LEU A 547 -3.68 10.55 8.46
CA LEU A 547 -4.08 11.71 7.66
C LEU A 547 -5.38 12.34 8.18
N VAL A 548 -6.38 11.54 8.55
CA VAL A 548 -7.64 12.03 9.11
C VAL A 548 -7.43 12.78 10.42
N ILE A 549 -6.63 12.23 11.35
CA ILE A 549 -6.32 12.88 12.63
C ILE A 549 -5.52 14.16 12.40
N ALA A 550 -4.49 14.12 11.54
CA ALA A 550 -3.69 15.31 11.23
C ALA A 550 -4.52 16.44 10.62
N ASP A 551 -5.41 16.10 9.68
CA ASP A 551 -6.37 17.02 9.05
C ASP A 551 -7.33 17.64 10.08
N ALA A 552 -7.88 16.83 10.99
CA ALA A 552 -8.73 17.31 12.08
C ALA A 552 -8.02 18.30 13.01
N ILE A 553 -6.81 17.95 13.47
CA ILE A 553 -5.98 18.81 14.34
C ILE A 553 -5.62 20.10 13.63
N PHE A 554 -5.23 20.01 12.36
CA PHE A 554 -4.81 21.18 11.60
C PHE A 554 -5.98 22.14 11.36
N ARG A 555 -7.17 21.62 11.04
CA ARG A 555 -8.39 22.44 10.98
C ARG A 555 -8.68 23.13 12.30
N ASN A 556 -8.64 22.38 13.40
CA ASN A 556 -8.88 22.94 14.72
C ASN A 556 -7.89 24.07 15.04
N LEU A 557 -6.60 23.86 14.80
CA LEU A 557 -5.56 24.87 15.00
C LEU A 557 -5.83 26.15 14.19
N CYS A 558 -6.15 26.01 12.92
CA CYS A 558 -6.47 27.15 12.06
C CYS A 558 -7.74 27.89 12.50
N CYS A 559 -8.82 27.18 12.82
CA CYS A 559 -10.06 27.78 13.32
C CYS A 559 -9.82 28.56 14.62
N ARG A 560 -9.00 28.01 15.55
CA ARG A 560 -8.62 28.69 16.80
C ARG A 560 -7.83 29.97 16.59
N ASN A 561 -7.17 30.11 15.45
CA ASN A 561 -6.37 31.28 15.09
C ASN A 561 -7.06 32.16 14.04
N GLY A 562 -8.38 32.01 13.85
CA GLY A 562 -9.18 32.88 12.98
C GLY A 562 -9.07 32.59 11.48
N PHE A 563 -8.46 31.47 11.08
CA PHE A 563 -8.40 31.05 9.69
C PHE A 563 -9.59 30.15 9.35
N THR A 564 -10.40 30.56 8.38
CA THR A 564 -11.47 29.73 7.83
C THR A 564 -10.89 28.76 6.80
N ILE A 565 -11.10 27.47 7.05
CA ILE A 565 -10.75 26.40 6.11
C ILE A 565 -12.05 25.88 5.52
N GLY A 566 -12.08 25.68 4.20
CA GLY A 566 -13.26 25.14 3.55
C GLY A 566 -13.55 23.66 3.90
N ASP A 567 -14.81 23.28 3.71
CA ASP A 567 -15.34 21.95 4.02
C ASP A 567 -14.97 20.87 2.99
N GLU A 568 -14.17 21.23 1.98
CA GLU A 568 -13.66 20.28 0.99
C GLU A 568 -12.84 19.15 1.65
N PRO A 569 -12.89 17.92 1.11
CA PRO A 569 -12.08 16.82 1.63
C PRO A 569 -10.58 17.15 1.54
N LEU A 570 -9.79 16.55 2.44
CA LEU A 570 -8.34 16.70 2.42
C LEU A 570 -7.79 16.32 1.03
N SER A 571 -7.15 17.30 0.39
CA SER A 571 -6.56 17.14 -0.93
C SER A 571 -5.28 17.97 -1.01
N LEU A 572 -4.41 17.66 -1.97
CA LEU A 572 -3.20 18.46 -2.21
C LEU A 572 -3.55 19.94 -2.46
N LYS A 573 -4.66 20.20 -3.16
CA LYS A 573 -5.17 21.56 -3.37
C LYS A 573 -5.48 22.24 -2.03
N LYS A 574 -6.20 21.56 -1.13
CA LYS A 574 -6.50 22.08 0.21
C LYS A 574 -5.22 22.35 1.01
N MET A 575 -4.25 21.43 0.95
CA MET A 575 -2.97 21.58 1.65
C MET A 575 -2.18 22.81 1.16
N VAL A 576 -2.10 23.00 -0.15
CA VAL A 576 -1.32 24.10 -0.75
C VAL A 576 -2.04 25.43 -0.67
N CYS A 577 -3.35 25.46 -0.94
CA CYS A 577 -4.10 26.71 -1.03
C CYS A 577 -4.65 27.20 0.32
N SER A 578 -4.92 26.30 1.26
CA SER A 578 -5.54 26.65 2.54
C SER A 578 -4.57 26.49 3.71
N TYR A 579 -3.90 25.34 3.82
CA TYR A 579 -3.07 25.03 5.00
C TYR A 579 -1.70 25.71 5.01
N LEU A 580 -1.01 25.70 3.88
CA LEU A 580 0.33 26.27 3.77
C LEU A 580 0.35 27.80 4.02
N PRO A 581 -0.61 28.61 3.51
CA PRO A 581 -0.70 30.02 3.86
C PRO A 581 -1.01 30.24 5.34
N ALA A 582 -1.94 29.47 5.91
CA ALA A 582 -2.28 29.58 7.33
C ALA A 582 -1.06 29.27 8.23
N LEU A 583 -0.28 28.23 7.90
CA LEU A 583 1.00 27.94 8.56
C LEU A 583 1.99 29.09 8.45
N GLY A 584 2.11 29.71 7.28
CA GLY A 584 2.99 30.85 7.05
C GLY A 584 2.66 32.01 7.99
N THR A 585 1.37 32.34 8.13
CA THR A 585 0.92 33.41 9.02
C THR A 585 1.10 33.05 10.50
N LEU A 586 0.82 31.79 10.88
CA LEU A 586 1.06 31.31 12.24
C LEU A 586 2.53 31.36 12.63
N ALA A 587 3.44 31.03 11.71
CA ALA A 587 4.89 31.08 11.94
C ALA A 587 5.43 32.52 12.06
N GLN A 588 4.73 33.50 11.47
CA GLN A 588 5.08 34.93 11.55
C GLN A 588 4.43 35.63 12.76
N SER A 589 3.50 34.96 13.44
CA SER A 589 2.86 35.48 14.63
C SER A 589 3.90 35.49 15.78
N PRO A 590 4.11 36.60 16.49
CA PRO A 590 5.02 36.61 17.63
C PRO A 590 4.52 35.58 18.64
N SER A 591 5.36 34.59 18.95
CA SER A 591 5.05 33.53 19.90
C SER A 591 4.44 34.15 21.15
N VAL A 592 3.16 33.88 21.41
CA VAL A 592 2.56 34.22 22.69
C VAL A 592 3.40 33.50 23.74
N THR A 593 4.14 34.33 24.47
CA THR A 593 4.79 34.11 25.76
C THR A 593 4.53 32.77 26.40
N SER A 594 5.62 32.11 26.82
CA SER A 594 5.64 31.03 27.82
C SER A 594 4.36 30.96 28.65
N TYR A 595 3.71 29.80 28.66
CA TYR A 595 2.83 29.45 29.77
C TYR A 595 3.65 29.53 31.07
N LYS A 596 3.68 30.71 31.70
CA LYS A 596 4.10 30.86 33.08
C LYS A 596 3.06 30.12 33.89
N THR A 597 3.52 29.07 34.57
CA THR A 597 2.91 28.55 35.80
C THR A 597 2.49 29.71 36.70
N GLY A 598 1.19 29.96 36.78
CA GLY A 598 0.60 30.99 37.62
C GLY A 598 -0.73 30.48 38.17
N LYS A 599 -0.72 30.08 39.45
CA LYS A 599 -1.93 29.76 40.23
C LYS A 599 -2.92 30.91 40.11
N THR A 600 -4.12 30.65 39.60
CA THR A 600 -5.25 31.58 39.71
C THR A 600 -5.89 31.41 41.08
N SER A 601 -5.61 32.35 41.97
CA SER A 601 -6.39 32.60 43.19
C SER A 601 -7.75 33.20 42.80
N HIS A 602 -8.83 32.52 43.12
CA HIS A 602 -10.19 33.07 43.04
C HIS A 602 -10.37 34.21 44.05
N SER A 603 -10.80 35.37 43.58
CA SER A 603 -11.41 36.42 44.41
C SER A 603 -12.75 36.78 43.78
N CYS A 604 -13.83 36.31 44.38
CA CYS A 604 -15.18 36.76 44.08
C CYS A 604 -15.39 38.16 44.67
N ARG A 605 -15.84 39.11 43.86
CA ARG A 605 -16.61 40.26 44.33
C ARG A 605 -17.93 40.31 43.59
N SER A 606 -18.97 39.91 44.31
CA SER A 606 -20.36 40.24 44.07
C SER A 606 -20.57 41.74 44.26
N GLN A 607 -21.13 42.42 43.26
CA GLN A 607 -21.93 43.63 43.48
C GLN A 607 -23.19 43.47 42.65
N GLY A 608 -24.29 43.20 43.35
CA GLY A 608 -25.62 43.46 42.83
C GLY A 608 -25.98 44.92 43.06
N THR A 609 -26.97 45.39 42.32
CA THR A 609 -28.02 46.28 42.83
C THR A 609 -29.16 46.29 41.83
N SER A 610 -30.35 45.95 42.36
CA SER A 610 -31.67 46.53 42.09
C SER A 610 -32.28 46.41 40.69
#